data_AF-A0A8T3MWU6-F1
#
_entry.id   AF-A0A8T3MWU6-F1
#
_cell.length_a   1.000
_cell.length_b   1.000
_cell.length_c   1.000
_cell.angle_alpha   90.00
_cell.angle_beta   90.00
_cell.angle_gamma   90.00
#
_symmetry.space_group_name_H-M   'P 1'
#
loop_
_entity.id
_entity.type
_entity.pdbx_description
1 polymer ?
#
loop_
_entity_poly.entity_id
_entity_poly.type
_entity_poly.pdbx_seq_one_letter_code
_entity_poly.pdbx_strand_id
1 'polypeptide(L)'
;MAQQALHPGTRQTRGRAVFGLLDASGWAWASLKASFWFILLIFMLGYVPDRAYYFTVNKTIDLGILAWSPVNFCPEGNLSLPCPAPAGAVVPWATSPENLALPEARTDGAIVQSGTSILFVGGSDGATASDKTFLTKSAGVGNFDPAGWTDGPKLPAPRSNLSVIYFGGKIYAIGGLDADGKPTTSVYVLSPDAKTGDLGEWQTVEDLKLDLVLPEARAGAAVVAAPDGLLLVGGTNGTAPVNTVLKTTFDSKGKPSKWTAQPGTLYAPVTDAVAAVAGSNLWVYGGTGADGKAIATVQRGEFGTGAEATKLLRFGVKGGGADLPGPRTDIVGFAANGALYAIGG
;
A
#
# COMPACT_ATOMS: atom_id res chain seq x y z
N MET A 1 -70.61 40.04 -41.15
CA MET A 1 -70.44 40.21 -42.60
C MET A 1 -69.12 39.56 -43.02
N ALA A 2 -69.23 38.59 -43.95
CA ALA A 2 -68.20 37.99 -44.82
C ALA A 2 -66.81 37.63 -44.25
N GLN A 3 -66.62 36.32 -43.98
CA GLN A 3 -65.33 35.64 -44.17
C GLN A 3 -65.00 35.63 -45.67
N GLN A 4 -63.88 36.24 -46.06
CA GLN A 4 -63.29 36.01 -47.38
C GLN A 4 -62.39 34.77 -47.31
N ALA A 5 -62.85 33.70 -47.95
CA ALA A 5 -62.07 32.49 -48.17
C ALA A 5 -61.06 32.71 -49.31
N LEU A 6 -59.78 32.49 -49.02
CA LEU A 6 -58.71 32.45 -50.03
C LEU A 6 -58.85 31.18 -50.89
N HIS A 7 -58.59 31.31 -52.19
CA HIS A 7 -58.79 30.26 -53.21
C HIS A 7 -57.84 29.06 -53.08
N PRO A 8 -58.23 27.85 -53.54
CA PRO A 8 -57.40 26.67 -53.50
C PRO A 8 -56.32 26.76 -54.59
N GLY A 9 -55.05 26.92 -54.19
CA GLY A 9 -53.93 26.92 -55.14
C GLY A 9 -52.63 27.53 -54.66
N THR A 10 -52.63 28.32 -53.58
CA THR A 10 -51.38 28.84 -53.01
C THR A 10 -50.71 27.77 -52.14
N ARG A 11 -49.69 27.09 -52.68
CA ARG A 11 -48.68 26.46 -51.83
C ARG A 11 -48.06 27.57 -50.98
N GLN A 12 -48.35 27.59 -49.68
CA GLN A 12 -47.47 28.30 -48.76
C GLN A 12 -46.10 27.63 -48.87
N THR A 13 -45.16 28.28 -49.56
CA THR A 13 -43.76 28.03 -49.32
C THR A 13 -43.53 28.38 -47.86
N ARG A 14 -43.46 27.36 -46.98
CA ARG A 14 -42.89 27.53 -45.64
C ARG A 14 -41.48 28.05 -45.87
N GLY A 15 -41.33 29.38 -45.81
CA GLY A 15 -40.02 29.99 -45.70
C GLY A 15 -39.34 29.32 -44.53
N ARG A 16 -38.23 28.62 -44.80
CA ARG A 16 -37.38 28.12 -43.71
C ARG A 16 -37.03 29.35 -42.89
N ALA A 17 -37.58 29.44 -41.68
CA ALA A 17 -37.24 30.49 -40.75
C ALA A 17 -35.72 30.43 -40.58
N VAL A 18 -35.04 31.46 -41.08
CA VAL A 18 -33.64 31.72 -40.78
C VAL A 18 -33.62 31.91 -39.27
N PHE A 19 -33.03 30.92 -38.58
CA PHE A 19 -33.12 30.65 -37.14
C PHE A 19 -34.46 30.03 -36.69
N GLY A 20 -34.50 28.69 -36.71
CA GLY A 20 -35.53 27.85 -36.10
C GLY A 20 -35.54 27.93 -34.57
N LEU A 21 -35.65 29.14 -34.02
CA LEU A 21 -35.70 29.39 -32.58
C LEU A 21 -36.99 28.84 -31.94
N LEU A 22 -38.00 28.50 -32.74
CA LEU A 22 -39.31 28.00 -32.30
C LEU A 22 -39.79 26.76 -33.08
N ASP A 23 -38.87 25.99 -33.67
CA ASP A 23 -39.18 24.67 -34.24
C ASP A 23 -38.88 23.59 -33.20
N ALA A 24 -39.88 22.75 -32.86
CA ALA A 24 -39.70 21.63 -31.94
C ALA A 24 -38.56 20.67 -32.36
N SER A 25 -38.26 20.58 -33.67
CA SER A 25 -37.12 19.83 -34.20
C SER A 25 -35.78 20.58 -34.15
N GLY A 26 -35.80 21.90 -33.97
CA GLY A 26 -34.62 22.75 -33.83
C GLY A 26 -33.98 22.68 -32.43
N TRP A 27 -34.78 22.50 -31.39
CA TRP A 27 -34.31 22.40 -30.00
C TRP A 27 -33.43 21.17 -29.76
N ALA A 28 -33.81 20.01 -30.32
CA ALA A 28 -32.99 18.79 -30.21
C ALA A 28 -31.59 18.99 -30.84
N TRP A 29 -31.54 19.67 -31.99
CA TRP A 29 -30.28 19.93 -32.69
C TRP A 29 -29.43 21.00 -32.02
N ALA A 30 -30.07 22.02 -31.41
CA ALA A 30 -29.41 23.01 -30.59
C ALA A 30 -28.80 22.39 -29.32
N SER A 31 -29.53 21.51 -28.63
CA SER A 31 -29.05 20.79 -27.45
C SER A 31 -27.86 19.88 -27.77
N LEU A 32 -27.90 19.13 -28.88
CA LEU A 32 -26.79 18.29 -29.32
C LEU A 32 -25.50 19.10 -29.57
N LYS A 33 -25.62 20.24 -30.25
CA LYS A 33 -24.48 21.14 -30.48
C LYS A 33 -23.96 21.74 -29.19
N ALA A 34 -24.85 22.17 -28.30
CA ALA A 34 -24.47 22.72 -27.00
C ALA A 34 -23.73 21.67 -26.15
N SER A 35 -24.22 20.42 -26.10
CA SER A 35 -23.55 19.32 -25.40
C SER A 35 -22.18 19.00 -26.01
N PHE A 36 -22.06 18.97 -27.34
CA PHE A 36 -20.77 18.77 -28.00
C PHE A 36 -19.76 19.86 -27.63
N TRP A 37 -20.16 21.14 -27.76
CA TRP A 37 -19.27 22.26 -27.42
C TRP A 37 -18.96 22.32 -25.93
N PHE A 38 -19.91 21.97 -25.06
CA PHE A 38 -19.70 21.88 -23.63
C PHE A 38 -18.65 20.82 -23.26
N ILE A 39 -18.75 19.62 -23.84
CA ILE A 39 -17.76 18.55 -23.63
C ILE A 39 -16.39 18.96 -24.20
N LEU A 40 -16.36 19.54 -25.40
CA LEU A 40 -15.13 20.00 -26.03
C LEU A 40 -14.45 21.10 -25.20
N LEU A 41 -15.22 22.04 -24.65
CA LEU A 41 -14.71 23.10 -23.79
C LEU A 41 -14.19 22.55 -22.45
N ILE A 42 -14.90 21.61 -21.82
CA ILE A 42 -14.39 20.90 -20.62
C ILE A 42 -13.08 20.17 -20.94
N PHE A 43 -13.00 19.53 -22.09
CA PHE A 43 -11.78 18.84 -22.52
C PHE A 43 -10.63 19.83 -22.76
N MET A 44 -10.87 20.94 -23.48
CA MET A 44 -9.86 21.94 -23.81
C MET A 44 -9.42 22.82 -22.64
N LEU A 45 -10.32 23.14 -21.70
CA LEU A 45 -10.03 24.02 -20.56
C LEU A 45 -9.68 23.24 -19.27
N GLY A 46 -10.23 22.04 -19.10
CA GLY A 46 -10.02 21.23 -17.90
C GLY A 46 -9.02 20.10 -18.12
N TYR A 47 -9.22 19.28 -19.15
CA TYR A 47 -8.45 18.05 -19.32
C TYR A 47 -7.08 18.27 -19.98
N VAL A 48 -7.02 19.04 -21.06
CA VAL A 48 -5.78 19.26 -21.82
C VAL A 48 -4.76 20.09 -21.04
N PRO A 49 -5.09 21.19 -20.36
CA PRO A 49 -4.12 21.98 -19.61
C PRO A 49 -3.54 21.21 -18.42
N ASP A 50 -4.38 20.46 -17.69
CA ASP A 50 -3.96 19.55 -16.61
C ASP A 50 -3.00 18.46 -17.12
N ARG A 51 -3.22 17.97 -18.34
CA ARG A 51 -2.36 16.96 -18.99
C ARG A 51 -1.13 17.55 -19.72
N ALA A 52 -1.12 18.85 -20.03
CA ALA A 52 -0.08 19.48 -20.82
C ALA A 52 1.26 19.56 -20.08
N TYR A 53 1.23 19.51 -18.75
CA TYR A 53 2.44 19.42 -17.91
C TYR A 53 3.20 18.09 -18.05
N TYR A 54 2.61 17.06 -18.67
CA TYR A 54 3.25 15.75 -18.90
C TYR A 54 3.94 15.63 -20.26
N PHE A 55 4.06 16.71 -21.03
CA PHE A 55 4.75 16.68 -22.33
C PHE A 55 6.26 16.68 -22.16
N THR A 56 6.89 15.52 -22.33
CA THR A 56 8.35 15.41 -22.54
C THR A 56 8.62 14.81 -23.92
N VAL A 57 9.32 15.56 -24.76
CA VAL A 57 9.68 15.11 -26.12
C VAL A 57 11.04 14.42 -26.02
N ASN A 58 11.06 13.09 -25.91
CA ASN A 58 12.31 12.34 -26.05
C ASN A 58 12.63 12.10 -27.54
N LYS A 59 13.93 12.11 -27.87
CA LYS A 59 14.42 11.86 -29.24
C LYS A 59 14.01 10.45 -29.66
N THR A 60 13.05 10.37 -30.59
CA THR A 60 12.62 9.12 -31.19
C THR A 60 13.57 8.75 -32.33
N ILE A 61 13.77 7.45 -32.50
CA ILE A 61 14.51 6.77 -33.56
C ILE A 61 14.22 7.44 -34.93
N ASP A 62 15.29 7.76 -35.66
CA ASP A 62 15.24 8.40 -36.97
C ASP A 62 14.82 7.38 -38.04
N LEU A 63 13.52 7.41 -38.40
CA LEU A 63 12.93 6.61 -39.49
C LEU A 63 12.38 7.48 -40.62
N GLY A 64 12.98 8.65 -40.88
CA GLY A 64 12.81 9.40 -42.14
C GLY A 64 11.42 9.94 -42.49
N ILE A 65 10.36 9.62 -41.73
CA ILE A 65 9.00 10.16 -41.89
C ILE A 65 8.40 10.33 -40.49
N LEU A 66 8.51 11.54 -39.95
CA LEU A 66 7.94 11.95 -38.66
C LEU A 66 6.44 12.24 -38.83
N ALA A 67 5.61 11.20 -38.83
CA ALA A 67 4.17 11.39 -38.82
C ALA A 67 3.62 11.47 -37.38
N TRP A 68 4.11 10.63 -36.46
CA TRP A 68 3.55 10.48 -35.11
C TRP A 68 4.69 10.16 -34.13
N SER A 69 5.08 11.10 -33.26
CA SER A 69 5.81 10.76 -32.04
C SER A 69 4.79 10.17 -31.07
N PRO A 70 4.91 8.91 -30.60
CA PRO A 70 4.10 8.45 -29.50
C PRO A 70 4.42 9.36 -28.31
N VAL A 71 3.47 10.20 -27.92
CA VAL A 71 3.57 10.96 -26.68
C VAL A 71 3.49 9.93 -25.56
N ASN A 72 4.64 9.51 -25.04
CA ASN A 72 4.67 8.66 -23.85
C ASN A 72 4.33 9.54 -22.66
N PHE A 73 3.17 9.29 -22.06
CA PHE A 73 2.76 9.93 -20.81
C PHE A 73 3.60 9.35 -19.67
N CYS A 74 4.61 10.08 -19.22
CA CYS A 74 5.37 9.73 -18.02
C CYS A 74 5.12 10.76 -16.91
N PRO A 75 4.86 10.32 -15.66
CA PRO A 75 4.74 11.22 -14.53
C PRO A 75 6.02 12.06 -14.34
N GLU A 76 5.88 13.34 -13.99
CA GLU A 76 7.01 14.21 -13.65
C GLU A 76 7.91 13.61 -12.56
N GLY A 77 7.32 12.85 -11.63
CA GLY A 77 8.04 12.14 -10.56
C GLY A 77 8.99 11.05 -11.03
N ASN A 78 8.97 10.64 -12.31
CA ASN A 78 9.94 9.68 -12.84
C ASN A 78 11.33 10.29 -13.03
N LEU A 79 11.48 11.62 -12.92
CA LEU A 79 12.76 12.33 -13.03
C LEU A 79 13.57 11.86 -14.24
N SER A 80 14.75 11.25 -14.01
CA SER A 80 15.69 10.78 -15.03
C SER A 80 15.45 9.33 -15.47
N LEU A 81 14.39 8.66 -15.01
CA LEU A 81 14.10 7.28 -15.39
C LEU A 81 13.72 7.17 -16.88
N PRO A 82 14.09 6.05 -17.55
CA PRO A 82 13.59 5.74 -18.89
C PRO A 82 12.06 5.74 -18.92
N CYS A 83 11.47 6.05 -20.08
CA CYS A 83 10.01 6.09 -20.26
C CYS A 83 9.56 5.01 -21.26
N PRO A 84 8.81 3.97 -20.84
CA PRO A 84 8.31 3.72 -19.48
C PRO A 84 9.39 3.28 -18.49
N ALA A 85 9.17 3.57 -17.20
CA ALA A 85 10.11 3.19 -16.14
C ALA A 85 10.20 1.67 -16.01
N PRO A 86 11.41 1.07 -15.97
CA PRO A 86 11.56 -0.36 -15.70
C PRO A 86 10.94 -0.75 -14.36
N ALA A 87 10.40 -1.97 -14.26
CA ALA A 87 9.93 -2.50 -12.99
C ALA A 87 11.07 -2.51 -11.96
N GLY A 88 10.80 -2.04 -10.74
CA GLY A 88 11.83 -1.92 -9.70
C GLY A 88 12.69 -0.67 -9.78
N ALA A 89 12.56 0.17 -10.81
CA ALA A 89 13.35 1.39 -10.93
C ALA A 89 13.06 2.34 -9.76
N VAL A 90 14.12 2.87 -9.16
CA VAL A 90 14.07 3.86 -8.08
C VAL A 90 14.65 5.17 -8.58
N VAL A 91 14.05 6.27 -8.15
CA VAL A 91 14.68 7.59 -8.26
C VAL A 91 15.69 7.77 -7.13
N PRO A 92 16.72 8.64 -7.29
CA PRO A 92 17.67 8.91 -6.23
C PRO A 92 16.99 9.35 -4.93
N TRP A 93 17.53 8.89 -3.79
CA TRP A 93 17.06 9.30 -2.47
C TRP A 93 17.31 10.80 -2.25
N ALA A 94 16.29 11.49 -1.75
CA ALA A 94 16.41 12.86 -1.26
C ALA A 94 16.54 12.86 0.26
N THR A 95 17.31 13.81 0.79
CA THR A 95 17.39 14.02 2.24
C THR A 95 16.03 14.46 2.76
N SER A 96 15.55 13.79 3.82
CA SER A 96 14.33 14.21 4.51
C SER A 96 14.55 15.57 5.19
N PRO A 97 13.62 16.53 5.06
CA PRO A 97 13.63 17.76 5.85
C PRO A 97 13.72 17.51 7.36
N GLU A 98 14.42 18.38 8.11
CA GLU A 98 14.62 18.23 9.56
C GLU A 98 13.30 18.23 10.35
N ASN A 99 12.27 18.94 9.88
CA ASN A 99 10.95 18.95 10.50
C ASN A 99 10.21 17.60 10.42
N LEU A 100 10.70 16.66 9.59
CA LEU A 100 10.17 15.29 9.51
C LEU A 100 11.01 14.28 10.30
N ALA A 101 12.05 14.74 11.02
CA ALA A 101 12.77 13.88 11.95
C ALA A 101 11.83 13.38 13.05
N LEU A 102 12.00 12.13 13.47
CA LEU A 102 11.29 11.62 14.63
C LEU A 102 11.64 12.48 15.86
N PRO A 103 10.69 12.74 16.79
CA PRO A 103 10.93 13.62 17.93
C PRO A 103 12.05 13.12 18.87
N GLU A 104 12.35 11.83 18.82
CA GLU A 104 13.42 11.18 19.56
C GLU A 104 13.98 9.99 18.76
N ALA A 105 15.25 9.65 19.00
CA ALA A 105 15.92 8.54 18.32
C ALA A 105 15.23 7.21 18.64
N ARG A 106 14.97 6.40 17.61
CA ARG A 106 14.33 5.09 17.72
C ARG A 106 14.94 4.08 16.74
N THR A 107 14.98 2.82 17.17
CA THR A 107 15.23 1.64 16.34
C THR A 107 14.18 0.57 16.63
N ASP A 108 14.11 -0.49 15.82
CA ASP A 108 13.29 -1.69 16.07
C ASP A 108 11.78 -1.42 16.26
N GLY A 109 11.32 -0.26 15.80
CA GLY A 109 9.90 0.08 15.76
C GLY A 109 9.28 -0.36 14.45
N ALA A 110 7.95 -0.34 14.41
CA ALA A 110 7.19 -0.70 13.21
C ALA A 110 6.40 0.49 12.69
N ILE A 111 6.30 0.60 11.37
CA ILE A 111 5.52 1.66 10.72
C ILE A 111 4.27 1.08 10.05
N VAL A 112 3.17 1.80 10.16
CA VAL A 112 1.90 1.42 9.52
C VAL A 112 1.16 2.64 9.01
N GLN A 113 0.49 2.49 7.87
CA GLN A 113 -0.37 3.51 7.30
C GLN A 113 -1.84 3.12 7.44
N SER A 114 -2.67 4.04 7.90
CA SER A 114 -4.14 3.95 7.97
C SER A 114 -4.76 5.19 7.33
N GLY A 115 -5.20 5.07 6.09
CA GLY A 115 -5.65 6.22 5.30
C GLY A 115 -4.49 7.18 5.03
N THR A 116 -4.62 8.44 5.44
CA THR A 116 -3.52 9.42 5.38
C THR A 116 -2.64 9.39 6.63
N SER A 117 -3.08 8.76 7.72
CA SER A 117 -2.32 8.68 8.96
C SER A 117 -1.19 7.66 8.84
N ILE A 118 0.01 8.02 9.26
CA ILE A 118 1.20 7.17 9.32
C ILE A 118 1.62 7.10 10.78
N LEU A 119 1.72 5.90 11.32
CA LEU A 119 2.07 5.66 12.71
C LEU A 119 3.41 4.93 12.78
N PHE A 120 4.34 5.43 13.58
CA PHE A 120 5.52 4.71 14.04
C PHE A 120 5.22 4.20 15.45
N VAL A 121 5.20 2.89 15.64
CA VAL A 121 4.69 2.22 16.84
C VAL A 121 5.85 1.55 17.58
N GLY A 122 6.01 1.87 18.87
CA GLY A 122 6.99 1.23 19.76
C GLY A 122 8.44 1.51 19.39
N GLY A 123 9.26 0.46 19.38
CA GLY A 123 10.70 0.51 19.15
C GLY A 123 11.51 0.63 20.45
N SER A 124 12.81 0.87 20.33
CA SER A 124 13.72 1.10 21.43
C SER A 124 14.57 2.35 21.21
N ASP A 125 15.08 2.94 22.30
CA ASP A 125 16.13 3.97 22.27
C ASP A 125 17.55 3.37 22.23
N GLY A 126 17.66 2.08 21.92
CA GLY A 126 18.89 1.29 22.01
C GLY A 126 19.15 0.68 23.39
N ALA A 127 18.36 1.01 24.42
CA ALA A 127 18.45 0.42 25.75
C ALA A 127 17.12 -0.19 26.22
N THR A 128 16.01 0.51 26.03
CA THR A 128 14.70 0.13 26.56
C THR A 128 13.63 0.15 25.49
N ALA A 129 12.75 -0.84 25.49
CA ALA A 129 11.55 -0.84 24.66
C ALA A 129 10.63 0.33 25.06
N SER A 130 9.92 0.90 24.08
CA SER A 130 9.03 2.05 24.26
C SER A 130 7.57 1.67 24.04
N ASP A 131 6.66 2.30 24.78
CA ASP A 131 5.21 2.23 24.58
C ASP A 131 4.68 3.37 23.69
N LYS A 132 5.55 4.29 23.29
CA LYS A 132 5.15 5.47 22.53
C LYS A 132 4.83 5.11 21.08
N THR A 133 3.88 5.87 20.53
CA THR A 133 3.59 5.88 19.10
C THR A 133 3.73 7.31 18.61
N PHE A 134 4.35 7.50 17.45
CA PHE A 134 4.36 8.78 16.76
C PHE A 134 3.40 8.75 15.59
N LEU A 135 2.73 9.87 15.34
CA LEU A 135 1.75 10.04 14.29
C LEU A 135 2.21 11.17 13.36
N THR A 136 2.11 10.94 12.07
CA THR A 136 2.16 11.99 11.05
C THR A 136 1.09 11.71 9.99
N LYS A 137 0.95 12.59 9.01
CA LYS A 137 0.05 12.40 7.87
C LYS A 137 0.81 12.43 6.56
N SER A 138 0.31 11.73 5.54
CA SER A 138 0.78 11.91 4.18
C SER A 138 0.18 13.19 3.57
N ALA A 139 1.02 13.95 2.87
CA ALA A 139 0.65 15.18 2.17
C ALA A 139 0.83 14.97 0.65
N GLY A 140 -0.18 14.38 -0.01
CA GLY A 140 -0.09 14.06 -1.43
C GLY A 140 0.82 12.86 -1.73
N VAL A 141 1.28 12.74 -2.97
CA VAL A 141 2.06 11.59 -3.42
C VAL A 141 3.51 11.72 -2.93
N GLY A 142 3.93 10.82 -2.05
CA GLY A 142 5.34 10.68 -1.64
C GLY A 142 5.86 11.77 -0.70
N ASN A 143 4.98 12.54 -0.06
CA ASN A 143 5.37 13.58 0.89
C ASN A 143 4.62 13.45 2.22
N PHE A 144 5.18 14.02 3.27
CA PHE A 144 4.63 14.03 4.62
C PHE A 144 4.06 15.41 4.96
N ASP A 145 3.19 15.45 5.95
CA ASP A 145 2.71 16.68 6.54
C ASP A 145 3.91 17.51 7.05
N PRO A 146 4.08 18.77 6.59
CA PRO A 146 5.18 19.61 7.04
C PRO A 146 5.13 19.91 8.54
N ALA A 147 4.01 19.67 9.23
CA ALA A 147 3.93 19.73 10.68
C ALA A 147 4.78 18.65 11.39
N GLY A 148 5.22 17.62 10.66
CA GLY A 148 6.09 16.58 11.19
C GLY A 148 5.36 15.51 12.01
N TRP A 149 6.07 14.95 12.98
CA TRP A 149 5.56 13.91 13.86
C TRP A 149 5.00 14.50 15.15
N THR A 150 3.84 14.00 15.58
CA THR A 150 3.22 14.30 16.87
C THR A 150 3.05 13.03 17.70
N ASP A 151 2.74 13.17 18.98
CA ASP A 151 2.38 12.02 19.81
C ASP A 151 1.09 11.36 19.31
N GLY A 152 1.12 10.03 19.22
CA GLY A 152 -0.02 9.17 18.91
C GLY A 152 -0.46 8.34 20.13
N PRO A 153 -1.44 7.43 19.95
CA PRO A 153 -1.93 6.57 21.03
C PRO A 153 -0.82 5.64 21.56
N LYS A 154 -0.62 5.60 22.87
CA LYS A 154 0.40 4.74 23.49
C LYS A 154 -0.05 3.28 23.54
N LEU A 155 0.90 2.36 23.38
CA LEU A 155 0.69 0.94 23.59
C LEU A 155 0.38 0.64 25.07
N PRO A 156 -0.38 -0.43 25.38
CA PRO A 156 -0.65 -0.82 26.77
C PRO A 156 0.60 -1.23 27.55
N ALA A 157 1.65 -1.68 26.85
CA ALA A 157 2.97 -1.93 27.42
C ALA A 157 4.07 -1.71 26.36
N PRO A 158 5.32 -1.43 26.78
CA PRO A 158 6.42 -1.17 25.85
C PRO A 158 6.75 -2.35 24.94
N ARG A 159 7.07 -2.08 23.66
CA ARG A 159 7.41 -3.10 22.66
C ARG A 159 8.50 -2.65 21.69
N SER A 160 9.48 -3.51 21.43
CA SER A 160 10.42 -3.41 20.30
C SER A 160 10.37 -4.68 19.44
N ASN A 161 10.91 -4.65 18.22
CA ASN A 161 10.92 -5.77 17.26
C ASN A 161 9.52 -6.39 17.06
N LEU A 162 8.48 -5.57 17.16
CA LEU A 162 7.09 -5.96 16.99
C LEU A 162 6.70 -5.92 15.51
N SER A 163 5.68 -6.69 15.14
CA SER A 163 5.08 -6.61 13.81
C SER A 163 3.83 -5.74 13.86
N VAL A 164 3.67 -4.79 12.93
CA VAL A 164 2.44 -3.98 12.84
C VAL A 164 1.83 -4.07 11.45
N ILE A 165 0.50 -4.22 11.37
CA ILE A 165 -0.23 -4.22 10.11
C ILE A 165 -1.61 -3.61 10.22
N TYR A 166 -2.01 -2.88 9.17
CA TYR A 166 -3.39 -2.45 8.98
C TYR A 166 -4.16 -3.52 8.20
N PHE A 167 -5.23 -4.04 8.80
CA PHE A 167 -6.08 -5.06 8.17
C PHE A 167 -7.53 -4.92 8.64
N GLY A 168 -8.50 -5.05 7.74
CA GLY A 168 -9.91 -5.05 8.09
C GLY A 168 -10.40 -3.81 8.86
N GLY A 169 -9.79 -2.63 8.61
CA GLY A 169 -10.15 -1.39 9.30
C GLY A 169 -9.50 -1.20 10.67
N LYS A 170 -8.60 -2.09 11.08
CA LYS A 170 -7.92 -2.06 12.37
C LYS A 170 -6.41 -2.17 12.19
N ILE A 171 -5.66 -1.69 13.17
CA ILE A 171 -4.21 -1.86 13.23
C ILE A 171 -3.91 -2.89 14.32
N TYR A 172 -3.08 -3.88 13.99
CA TYR A 172 -2.65 -4.92 14.90
C TYR A 172 -1.16 -4.78 15.18
N ALA A 173 -0.78 -4.66 16.44
CA ALA A 173 0.60 -4.76 16.91
C ALA A 173 0.79 -6.13 17.55
N ILE A 174 1.66 -6.96 16.98
CA ILE A 174 1.74 -8.39 17.24
C ILE A 174 3.14 -8.75 17.76
N GLY A 175 3.19 -9.39 18.94
CA GLY A 175 4.42 -9.87 19.54
C GLY A 175 5.38 -8.74 19.90
N GLY A 176 6.67 -8.96 19.62
CA GLY A 176 7.78 -8.09 19.99
C GLY A 176 8.40 -8.45 21.33
N LEU A 177 9.50 -7.78 21.65
CA LEU A 177 10.19 -7.83 22.93
C LEU A 177 9.52 -6.88 23.92
N ASP A 178 9.35 -7.32 25.16
CA ASP A 178 8.95 -6.46 26.28
C ASP A 178 10.13 -5.63 26.82
N ALA A 179 9.89 -4.87 27.90
CA ALA A 179 10.91 -4.06 28.55
C ALA A 179 12.07 -4.88 29.15
N ASP A 180 11.88 -6.18 29.39
CA ASP A 180 12.92 -7.10 29.86
C ASP A 180 13.66 -7.78 28.70
N GLY A 181 13.36 -7.42 27.45
CA GLY A 181 13.93 -8.03 26.26
C GLY A 181 13.42 -9.44 25.98
N LYS A 182 12.24 -9.81 26.51
CA LYS A 182 11.64 -11.14 26.29
C LYS A 182 10.58 -11.08 25.20
N PRO A 183 10.58 -12.03 24.25
CA PRO A 183 9.50 -12.15 23.28
C PRO A 183 8.15 -12.35 23.95
N THR A 184 7.11 -11.78 23.35
CA THR A 184 5.75 -11.80 23.89
C THR A 184 4.76 -12.51 22.98
N THR A 185 3.65 -12.97 23.56
CA THR A 185 2.51 -13.55 22.82
C THR A 185 1.38 -12.53 22.59
N SER A 186 1.47 -11.37 23.22
CA SER A 186 0.42 -10.35 23.23
C SER A 186 0.17 -9.76 21.85
N VAL A 187 -1.09 -9.42 21.59
CA VAL A 187 -1.49 -8.62 20.44
C VAL A 187 -2.28 -7.42 20.96
N TYR A 188 -1.97 -6.24 20.44
CA TYR A 188 -2.71 -5.01 20.70
C TYR A 188 -3.43 -4.57 19.43
N VAL A 189 -4.62 -4.00 19.61
CA VAL A 189 -5.48 -3.60 18.51
C VAL A 189 -5.85 -2.13 18.68
N LEU A 190 -5.63 -1.35 17.63
CA LEU A 190 -6.10 0.03 17.51
C LEU A 190 -7.22 0.04 16.47
N SER A 191 -8.33 0.71 16.77
CA SER A 191 -9.52 0.72 15.93
C SER A 191 -9.85 2.14 15.47
N PRO A 192 -9.24 2.62 14.38
CA PRO A 192 -9.56 3.93 13.83
C PRO A 192 -11.05 4.04 13.46
N ASP A 193 -11.65 5.19 13.75
CA ASP A 193 -13.01 5.49 13.31
C ASP A 193 -13.07 5.60 11.79
N ALA A 194 -13.99 4.87 11.17
CA ALA A 194 -14.09 4.77 9.73
C ALA A 194 -14.57 6.08 9.05
N LYS A 195 -15.16 7.02 9.80
CA LYS A 195 -15.70 8.28 9.28
C LYS A 195 -14.78 9.45 9.57
N THR A 196 -14.29 9.56 10.80
CA THR A 196 -13.45 10.69 11.23
C THR A 196 -11.96 10.42 11.05
N GLY A 197 -11.55 9.15 11.02
CA GLY A 197 -10.14 8.76 11.01
C GLY A 197 -9.46 8.87 12.38
N ASP A 198 -10.23 9.15 13.44
CA ASP A 198 -9.71 9.23 14.80
C ASP A 198 -9.19 7.85 15.23
N LEU A 199 -7.96 7.80 15.73
CA LEU A 199 -7.28 6.53 15.97
C LEU A 199 -7.82 5.77 17.20
N GLY A 200 -8.34 6.50 18.20
CA GLY A 200 -8.74 5.93 19.49
C GLY A 200 -7.53 5.55 20.35
N GLU A 201 -7.72 4.56 21.22
CA GLU A 201 -6.68 4.02 22.11
C GLU A 201 -6.33 2.58 21.73
N TRP A 202 -5.10 2.17 22.02
CA TRP A 202 -4.73 0.77 21.88
C TRP A 202 -5.43 -0.07 22.95
N GLN A 203 -5.98 -1.20 22.54
CA GLN A 203 -6.69 -2.13 23.42
C GLN A 203 -6.04 -3.51 23.38
N THR A 204 -6.12 -4.23 24.49
CA THR A 204 -5.71 -5.63 24.55
C THR A 204 -6.75 -6.51 23.85
N VAL A 205 -6.33 -7.68 23.36
CA VAL A 205 -7.25 -8.64 22.76
C VAL A 205 -8.24 -9.20 23.79
N GLU A 206 -7.85 -9.23 25.07
CA GLU A 206 -8.71 -9.59 26.20
C GLU A 206 -9.85 -8.59 26.38
N ASP A 207 -9.55 -7.29 26.37
CA ASP A 207 -10.57 -6.23 26.46
C ASP A 207 -11.57 -6.30 25.30
N LEU A 208 -11.07 -6.62 24.11
CA LEU A 208 -11.88 -6.79 22.90
C LEU A 208 -12.55 -8.16 22.78
N LYS A 209 -12.28 -9.09 23.70
CA LYS A 209 -12.77 -10.48 23.66
C LYS A 209 -12.44 -11.19 22.35
N LEU A 210 -11.22 -10.95 21.85
CA LEU A 210 -10.66 -11.55 20.65
C LEU A 210 -9.73 -12.69 21.01
N ASP A 211 -9.81 -13.76 20.23
CA ASP A 211 -9.00 -14.97 20.42
C ASP A 211 -7.78 -14.93 19.50
N LEU A 212 -6.95 -13.90 19.68
CA LEU A 212 -5.86 -13.53 18.77
C LEU A 212 -4.48 -13.55 19.45
N VAL A 213 -4.38 -14.05 20.68
CA VAL A 213 -3.09 -14.26 21.37
C VAL A 213 -2.25 -15.28 20.60
N LEU A 214 -0.94 -15.04 20.48
CA LEU A 214 -0.04 -15.97 19.81
C LEU A 214 0.14 -17.26 20.64
N PRO A 215 0.14 -18.45 20.00
CA PRO A 215 0.37 -19.73 20.68
C PRO A 215 1.80 -19.88 21.20
N GLU A 216 2.75 -19.12 20.65
CA GLU A 216 4.15 -19.09 21.03
C GLU A 216 4.64 -17.63 20.94
N ALA A 217 5.50 -17.23 21.87
CA ALA A 217 6.06 -15.87 21.90
C ALA A 217 6.91 -15.60 20.66
N ARG A 218 6.80 -14.39 20.09
CA ARG A 218 7.57 -13.99 18.90
C ARG A 218 8.03 -12.55 18.99
N ALA A 219 9.26 -12.32 18.57
CA ALA A 219 9.81 -11.01 18.22
C ALA A 219 10.55 -11.10 16.89
N GLY A 220 10.74 -9.98 16.19
CA GLY A 220 11.44 -9.95 14.90
C GLY A 220 10.71 -10.74 13.80
N ALA A 221 9.41 -10.98 13.97
CA ALA A 221 8.61 -11.68 12.98
C ALA A 221 8.08 -10.72 11.92
N ALA A 222 7.85 -11.23 10.71
CA ALA A 222 7.25 -10.45 9.63
C ALA A 222 5.76 -10.78 9.50
N VAL A 223 4.90 -9.75 9.55
CA VAL A 223 3.47 -9.92 9.32
C VAL A 223 3.09 -9.49 7.90
N VAL A 224 2.26 -10.28 7.23
CA VAL A 224 1.74 -9.95 5.89
C VAL A 224 0.25 -10.24 5.79
N ALA A 225 -0.44 -9.43 4.99
CA ALA A 225 -1.83 -9.68 4.65
C ALA A 225 -1.94 -10.81 3.59
N ALA A 226 -2.89 -11.71 3.83
CA ALA A 226 -3.36 -12.71 2.89
C ALA A 226 -4.85 -12.43 2.55
N PRO A 227 -5.40 -13.01 1.47
CA PRO A 227 -6.78 -12.72 1.06
C PRO A 227 -7.86 -12.97 2.12
N ASP A 228 -7.63 -13.91 3.03
CA ASP A 228 -8.56 -14.31 4.09
C ASP A 228 -8.06 -14.01 5.50
N GLY A 229 -6.93 -13.29 5.65
CA GLY A 229 -6.43 -12.90 6.96
C GLY A 229 -4.97 -12.49 7.00
N LEU A 230 -4.26 -12.90 8.06
CA LEU A 230 -2.89 -12.50 8.33
C LEU A 230 -1.98 -13.71 8.45
N LEU A 231 -0.76 -13.57 7.95
CA LEU A 231 0.34 -14.51 8.13
C LEU A 231 1.43 -13.85 8.97
N LEU A 232 1.92 -14.55 9.98
CA LEU A 232 3.07 -14.16 10.78
C LEU A 232 4.19 -15.16 10.53
N VAL A 233 5.32 -14.66 10.02
CA VAL A 233 6.37 -15.45 9.41
C VAL A 233 7.66 -15.30 10.22
N GLY A 234 8.24 -16.44 10.64
CA GLY A 234 9.54 -16.45 11.32
C GLY A 234 9.53 -15.72 12.66
N GLY A 235 10.64 -15.03 12.95
CA GLY A 235 10.93 -14.37 14.21
C GLY A 235 11.76 -15.24 15.14
N THR A 236 11.90 -14.81 16.39
CA THR A 236 12.55 -15.53 17.48
C THR A 236 11.59 -15.79 18.63
N ASN A 237 11.69 -16.96 19.24
CA ASN A 237 10.98 -17.31 20.48
C ASN A 237 11.81 -17.03 21.75
N GLY A 238 12.98 -16.38 21.59
CA GLY A 238 13.89 -16.01 22.67
C GLY A 238 15.03 -17.00 22.87
N THR A 239 14.94 -18.19 22.27
CA THR A 239 16.04 -19.17 22.25
C THR A 239 16.72 -19.23 20.89
N ALA A 240 15.93 -19.27 19.82
CA ALA A 240 16.44 -19.33 18.45
C ALA A 240 15.46 -18.72 17.45
N PRO A 241 15.94 -18.33 16.26
CA PRO A 241 15.07 -18.05 15.13
C PRO A 241 14.18 -19.26 14.80
N VAL A 242 12.94 -19.03 14.39
CA VAL A 242 11.97 -20.08 14.04
C VAL A 242 11.68 -20.10 12.55
N ASN A 243 11.32 -21.27 12.02
CA ASN A 243 10.95 -21.46 10.60
C ASN A 243 9.43 -21.60 10.40
N THR A 244 8.64 -21.44 11.46
CA THR A 244 7.20 -21.67 11.42
C THR A 244 6.44 -20.43 10.97
N VAL A 245 5.36 -20.65 10.23
CA VAL A 245 4.41 -19.60 9.82
C VAL A 245 3.09 -19.81 10.54
N LEU A 246 2.59 -18.77 11.20
CA LEU A 246 1.28 -18.76 11.83
C LEU A 246 0.29 -18.01 10.94
N LYS A 247 -0.96 -18.48 10.92
CA LYS A 247 -2.06 -17.83 10.19
C LYS A 247 -3.26 -17.61 11.09
N THR A 248 -3.85 -16.42 11.02
CA THR A 248 -5.21 -16.16 11.49
C THR A 248 -6.10 -15.81 10.30
N THR A 249 -7.37 -16.20 10.38
CA THR A 249 -8.39 -15.89 9.36
C THR A 249 -9.44 -14.98 9.95
N PHE A 250 -10.13 -14.22 9.11
CA PHE A 250 -11.17 -13.30 9.53
C PHE A 250 -12.51 -13.71 8.95
N ASP A 251 -13.55 -13.71 9.79
CA ASP A 251 -14.91 -13.94 9.32
C ASP A 251 -15.47 -12.72 8.55
N SER A 252 -16.68 -12.84 8.00
CA SER A 252 -17.34 -11.76 7.26
C SER A 252 -17.62 -10.51 8.09
N LYS A 253 -17.49 -10.57 9.42
CA LYS A 253 -17.66 -9.46 10.35
C LYS A 253 -16.32 -8.89 10.82
N GLY A 254 -15.20 -9.39 10.30
CA GLY A 254 -13.86 -8.97 10.69
C GLY A 254 -13.42 -9.51 12.05
N LYS A 255 -14.04 -10.58 12.56
CA LYS A 255 -13.59 -11.25 13.78
C LYS A 255 -12.46 -12.22 13.43
N PRO A 256 -11.28 -12.10 14.05
CA PRO A 256 -10.17 -13.03 13.87
C PRO A 256 -10.44 -14.39 14.51
N SER A 257 -9.88 -15.44 13.90
CA SER A 257 -9.71 -16.76 14.49
C SER A 257 -8.42 -16.85 15.32
N LYS A 258 -8.26 -17.95 16.06
CA LYS A 258 -6.96 -18.32 16.64
C LYS A 258 -5.89 -18.40 15.56
N TRP A 259 -4.66 -18.09 15.97
CA TRP A 259 -3.48 -18.38 15.16
C TRP A 259 -3.29 -19.90 15.05
N THR A 260 -3.06 -20.35 13.82
CA THR A 260 -2.84 -21.76 13.48
C THR A 260 -1.55 -21.90 12.69
N ALA A 261 -0.75 -22.91 13.01
CA ALA A 261 0.47 -23.20 12.25
C ALA A 261 0.11 -23.63 10.82
N GLN A 262 0.81 -23.07 9.84
CA GLN A 262 0.69 -23.48 8.45
C GLN A 262 1.59 -24.69 8.16
N PRO A 263 1.20 -25.57 7.22
CA PRO A 263 2.01 -26.72 6.84
C PRO A 263 3.29 -26.30 6.10
N GLY A 264 3.26 -25.20 5.35
CA GLY A 264 4.45 -24.63 4.74
C GLY A 264 5.34 -23.93 5.77
N THR A 265 6.45 -24.58 6.14
CA THR A 265 7.52 -23.99 6.95
C THR A 265 8.60 -23.39 6.07
N LEU A 266 9.25 -22.34 6.54
CA LEU A 266 10.43 -21.76 5.91
C LEU A 266 11.51 -22.82 5.71
N TYR A 267 12.26 -22.68 4.62
CA TYR A 267 13.40 -23.53 4.30
C TYR A 267 14.50 -23.42 5.37
N ALA A 268 14.74 -22.20 5.85
CA ALA A 268 15.63 -21.93 6.97
C ALA A 268 14.93 -21.04 8.01
N PRO A 269 15.13 -21.28 9.31
CA PRO A 269 14.63 -20.39 10.36
C PRO A 269 15.26 -19.01 10.25
N VAL A 270 14.46 -17.98 10.49
CA VAL A 270 14.89 -16.59 10.33
C VAL A 270 14.18 -15.65 11.29
N THR A 271 14.92 -14.68 11.84
CA THR A 271 14.40 -13.53 12.59
C THR A 271 14.80 -12.24 11.89
N ASP A 272 14.05 -11.16 12.12
CA ASP A 272 14.32 -9.81 11.59
C ASP A 272 14.39 -9.78 10.05
N ALA A 273 13.65 -10.73 9.44
CA ALA A 273 13.46 -10.80 8.00
C ALA A 273 12.28 -9.95 7.56
N VAL A 274 12.23 -9.65 6.28
CA VAL A 274 11.05 -9.05 5.65
C VAL A 274 10.25 -10.13 4.97
N ALA A 275 8.93 -10.07 5.10
CA ALA A 275 8.01 -10.85 4.31
C ALA A 275 7.13 -9.92 3.45
N ALA A 276 6.92 -10.28 2.19
CA ALA A 276 6.05 -9.53 1.29
C ALA A 276 5.33 -10.48 0.32
N VAL A 277 4.06 -10.20 0.04
CA VAL A 277 3.31 -10.91 -0.99
C VAL A 277 3.48 -10.16 -2.31
N ALA A 278 4.02 -10.85 -3.33
CA ALA A 278 4.19 -10.31 -4.66
C ALA A 278 3.73 -11.34 -5.71
N GLY A 279 2.75 -10.96 -6.53
CA GLY A 279 2.08 -11.88 -7.43
C GLY A 279 1.31 -12.95 -6.63
N SER A 280 1.54 -14.22 -6.95
CA SER A 280 0.90 -15.37 -6.29
C SER A 280 1.76 -16.02 -5.19
N ASN A 281 2.84 -15.37 -4.77
CA ASN A 281 3.81 -15.97 -3.85
C ASN A 281 4.08 -15.06 -2.64
N LEU A 282 4.39 -15.71 -1.53
CA LEU A 282 4.98 -15.07 -0.36
C LEU A 282 6.49 -15.09 -0.52
N TRP A 283 7.15 -13.96 -0.30
CA TRP A 283 8.60 -13.85 -0.35
C TRP A 283 9.12 -13.46 1.03
N VAL A 284 10.20 -14.12 1.46
CA VAL A 284 10.87 -13.86 2.73
C VAL A 284 12.35 -13.67 2.45
N TYR A 285 12.91 -12.53 2.83
CA TYR A 285 14.27 -12.15 2.47
C TYR A 285 14.94 -11.31 3.56
N GLY A 286 16.27 -11.42 3.60
CA GLY A 286 17.08 -10.84 4.67
C GLY A 286 16.86 -11.52 6.02
N GLY A 287 17.31 -10.85 7.07
CA GLY A 287 17.22 -11.29 8.45
C GLY A 287 18.43 -12.10 8.90
N THR A 288 18.30 -12.68 10.08
CA THR A 288 19.34 -13.44 10.78
C THR A 288 18.96 -14.91 10.88
N GLY A 289 19.88 -15.79 10.48
CA GLY A 289 19.71 -17.24 10.50
C GLY A 289 19.99 -17.86 11.87
N ALA A 290 19.84 -19.19 11.98
CA ALA A 290 20.07 -19.93 13.22
C ALA A 290 21.50 -19.83 13.79
N ASP A 291 22.47 -19.49 12.94
CA ASP A 291 23.88 -19.28 13.33
C ASP A 291 24.14 -17.86 13.86
N GLY A 292 23.11 -17.02 13.97
CA GLY A 292 23.22 -15.64 14.41
C GLY A 292 23.81 -14.70 13.37
N LYS A 293 23.96 -15.14 12.11
CA LYS A 293 24.50 -14.31 11.03
C LYS A 293 23.39 -13.83 10.11
N ALA A 294 23.60 -12.64 9.55
CA ALA A 294 22.77 -12.13 8.47
C ALA A 294 22.79 -13.11 7.28
N ILE A 295 21.64 -13.26 6.61
CA ILE A 295 21.49 -14.15 5.46
C ILE A 295 21.16 -13.36 4.19
N ALA A 296 21.62 -13.88 3.04
CA ALA A 296 21.27 -13.35 1.72
C ALA A 296 20.12 -14.13 1.07
N THR A 297 19.80 -15.30 1.61
CA THR A 297 18.87 -16.27 1.02
C THR A 297 17.47 -15.69 0.89
N VAL A 298 16.91 -15.76 -0.32
CA VAL A 298 15.51 -15.40 -0.56
C VAL A 298 14.65 -16.67 -0.62
N GLN A 299 13.69 -16.76 0.29
CA GLN A 299 12.77 -17.89 0.41
C GLN A 299 11.42 -17.54 -0.22
N ARG A 300 10.88 -18.45 -1.03
CA ARG A 300 9.59 -18.30 -1.71
C ARG A 300 8.58 -19.30 -1.15
N GLY A 301 7.52 -18.78 -0.55
CA GLY A 301 6.33 -19.51 -0.13
C GLY A 301 5.32 -19.60 -1.28
N GLU A 302 4.83 -20.82 -1.53
CA GLU A 302 3.82 -21.11 -2.53
C GLU A 302 2.47 -21.39 -1.87
N PHE A 303 1.46 -20.67 -2.33
CA PHE A 303 0.08 -20.94 -1.97
C PHE A 303 -0.50 -22.06 -2.83
N GLY A 304 -1.53 -22.74 -2.31
CA GLY A 304 -2.28 -23.71 -3.07
C GLY A 304 -3.08 -23.10 -4.22
N THR A 305 -3.88 -23.92 -4.90
CA THR A 305 -4.75 -23.49 -6.00
C THR A 305 -6.21 -23.78 -5.69
N GLY A 306 -7.13 -23.04 -6.32
CA GLY A 306 -8.57 -23.27 -6.14
C GLY A 306 -9.00 -23.08 -4.68
N ALA A 307 -9.59 -24.12 -4.07
CA ALA A 307 -10.05 -24.08 -2.69
C ALA A 307 -8.90 -23.88 -1.65
N GLU A 308 -7.66 -24.16 -2.02
CA GLU A 308 -6.48 -23.98 -1.16
C GLU A 308 -5.68 -22.71 -1.49
N ALA A 309 -6.24 -21.78 -2.27
CA ALA A 309 -5.54 -20.57 -2.73
C ALA A 309 -5.01 -19.67 -1.59
N THR A 310 -5.55 -19.81 -0.39
CA THR A 310 -5.10 -19.04 0.78
C THR A 310 -4.20 -19.85 1.72
N LYS A 311 -3.98 -21.14 1.44
CA LYS A 311 -3.21 -22.04 2.29
C LYS A 311 -1.77 -22.08 1.81
N LEU A 312 -0.84 -21.82 2.73
CA LEU A 312 0.59 -21.84 2.43
C LEU A 312 1.09 -23.28 2.49
N LEU A 313 1.47 -23.84 1.34
CA LEU A 313 1.74 -25.28 1.22
C LEU A 313 3.21 -25.63 1.46
N ARG A 314 4.13 -24.80 0.94
CA ARG A 314 5.58 -25.08 1.02
C ARG A 314 6.39 -23.81 0.84
N PHE A 315 7.63 -23.85 1.31
CA PHE A 315 8.67 -22.92 0.90
C PHE A 315 9.72 -23.61 0.05
N GLY A 316 10.31 -22.85 -0.86
CA GLY A 316 11.47 -23.25 -1.63
C GLY A 316 12.45 -22.11 -1.77
N VAL A 317 13.69 -22.45 -2.09
CA VAL A 317 14.75 -21.52 -2.46
C VAL A 317 15.15 -21.83 -3.90
N LYS A 318 15.37 -20.78 -4.69
CA LYS A 318 15.93 -20.91 -6.04
C LYS A 318 17.36 -20.40 -5.94
N GLY A 319 18.25 -21.18 -5.31
CA GLY A 319 19.61 -20.75 -5.00
C GLY A 319 20.34 -20.13 -6.22
N GLY A 320 21.20 -19.14 -5.97
CA GLY A 320 21.86 -18.35 -7.02
C GLY A 320 21.24 -16.96 -7.20
N GLY A 321 21.19 -16.43 -8.43
CA GLY A 321 20.87 -15.02 -8.75
C GLY A 321 19.48 -14.47 -8.35
N ALA A 322 18.73 -15.16 -7.50
CA ALA A 322 17.55 -14.65 -6.80
C ALA A 322 17.84 -14.21 -5.35
N ASP A 323 19.00 -14.56 -4.81
CA ASP A 323 19.44 -14.13 -3.48
C ASP A 323 19.80 -12.63 -3.46
N LEU A 324 19.79 -12.03 -2.26
CA LEU A 324 20.26 -10.66 -2.09
C LEU A 324 21.74 -10.54 -2.50
N PRO A 325 22.19 -9.39 -3.04
CA PRO A 325 23.59 -9.19 -3.42
C PRO A 325 24.61 -9.40 -2.28
N GLY A 326 24.15 -9.30 -1.03
CA GLY A 326 24.91 -9.65 0.15
C GLY A 326 23.98 -9.92 1.33
N PRO A 327 24.49 -10.57 2.40
CA PRO A 327 23.69 -10.85 3.60
C PRO A 327 23.32 -9.56 4.32
N ARG A 328 22.06 -9.44 4.76
CA ARG A 328 21.53 -8.27 5.47
C ARG A 328 20.48 -8.68 6.50
N THR A 329 20.46 -8.00 7.65
CA THR A 329 19.45 -8.14 8.72
C THR A 329 18.92 -6.76 9.10
N ASP A 330 17.81 -6.68 9.83
CA ASP A 330 17.20 -5.41 10.26
C ASP A 330 16.90 -4.46 9.08
N ILE A 331 16.58 -5.06 7.93
CA ILE A 331 16.23 -4.34 6.72
C ILE A 331 14.75 -3.95 6.75
N VAL A 332 14.43 -2.86 6.06
CA VAL A 332 13.06 -2.57 5.64
C VAL A 332 12.85 -3.10 4.23
N GLY A 333 11.67 -3.67 3.98
CA GLY A 333 11.32 -4.06 2.62
C GLY A 333 9.82 -4.11 2.38
N PHE A 334 9.47 -4.07 1.11
CA PHE A 334 8.09 -4.05 0.63
C PHE A 334 8.01 -4.55 -0.80
N ALA A 335 6.80 -4.89 -1.25
CA ALA A 335 6.52 -5.19 -2.65
C ALA A 335 5.78 -4.01 -3.30
N ALA A 336 6.29 -3.53 -4.44
CA ALA A 336 5.62 -2.51 -5.24
C ALA A 336 5.96 -2.69 -6.72
N ASN A 337 5.02 -2.36 -7.62
CA ASN A 337 5.25 -2.35 -9.08
C ASN A 337 5.88 -3.65 -9.63
N GLY A 338 5.52 -4.81 -9.05
CA GLY A 338 6.04 -6.12 -9.46
C GLY A 338 7.47 -6.42 -9.00
N ALA A 339 8.06 -5.60 -8.14
CA ALA A 339 9.38 -5.79 -7.57
C ALA A 339 9.35 -5.90 -6.03
N LEU A 340 10.37 -6.54 -5.48
CA LEU A 340 10.66 -6.56 -4.04
C LEU A 340 11.78 -5.56 -3.77
N TYR A 341 11.61 -4.73 -2.76
CA TYR A 341 12.58 -3.73 -2.34
C TYR A 341 13.16 -4.11 -0.98
N ALA A 342 14.47 -4.01 -0.84
CA ALA A 342 15.20 -4.20 0.42
C ALA A 342 16.08 -2.97 0.64
N ILE A 343 15.94 -2.31 1.79
CA ILE A 343 16.58 -1.05 2.11
C ILE A 343 17.24 -1.16 3.48
N GLY A 344 18.49 -0.68 3.58
CA GLY A 344 19.25 -0.70 4.82
C GLY A 344 19.83 -2.08 5.16
N GLY A 345 20.05 -2.30 6.45
CA GLY A 345 20.79 -3.44 7.00
C GLY A 345 22.28 -3.36 6.81
#